data_AF-A0A3C1V188-F1
#
_entry.id   AF-A0A3C1V188-F1
#
_cell.length_a   1.000
_cell.length_b   1.000
_cell.length_c   1.000
_cell.angle_alpha   90.00
_cell.angle_beta   90.00
_cell.angle_gamma   90.00
#
_symmetry.space_group_name_H-M   'P 1'
#
loop_
_entity.id
_entity.type
_entity.pdbx_description
1 polymer ?
#
loop_
_entity_poly.entity_id
_entity_poly.type
_entity_poly.pdbx_seq_one_letter_code
_entity_poly.pdbx_strand_id
1 'polypeptide(L)'
;EVNINAGCPSDRVQSGSFGACLMNTPQVVAECVDAMKQASDLPITLKSRIGVDDMESYEELVNFVTTVEQAGCDTFIIHARKAWLKGLSPKENRTVPPLNYDWVYQIKQDFPELTIGINGGINCLEDALNHLDRVDSTMLGRVVYHQPYLLCDVDAKIYKQNTTKLSREQVLLDFIEYMKNQSNQGVPIRSMTRHILGLYHGQPYAKKFRRLLSGATVELGHLYEWLEFIELEQKYKNG
;
A
#
# COMPACT_ATOMS: atom_id res chain seq x y z
N GLU A 1 -12.01 -8.49 -8.06
CA GLU A 1 -11.08 -7.59 -8.75
C GLU A 1 -9.78 -8.33 -9.02
N VAL A 2 -9.13 -8.07 -10.15
CA VAL A 2 -7.74 -8.48 -10.44
C VAL A 2 -6.96 -7.23 -10.89
N ASN A 3 -5.86 -6.92 -10.19
CA ASN A 3 -5.04 -5.73 -10.48
C ASN A 3 -3.79 -6.08 -11.29
N ILE A 4 -3.59 -5.42 -12.43
CA ILE A 4 -2.39 -5.53 -13.26
C ILE A 4 -1.31 -4.58 -12.72
N ASN A 5 -0.10 -5.12 -12.53
CA ASN A 5 1.05 -4.34 -12.12
C ASN A 5 1.83 -3.80 -13.34
N ALA A 6 1.71 -2.50 -13.57
CA ALA A 6 2.49 -1.73 -14.54
C ALA A 6 3.37 -0.66 -13.84
N GLY A 7 3.81 -0.91 -12.60
CA GLY A 7 4.50 0.10 -11.78
C GLY A 7 5.75 -0.37 -11.02
N CYS A 8 6.05 -1.66 -11.01
CA CYS A 8 7.22 -2.21 -10.33
C CYS A 8 8.51 -1.98 -11.14
N PRO A 9 9.54 -1.29 -10.60
CA PRO A 9 10.77 -1.00 -11.34
C PRO A 9 11.89 -2.04 -11.17
N SER A 10 11.67 -3.15 -10.44
CA SER A 10 12.77 -4.06 -10.10
C SER A 10 13.33 -4.85 -11.29
N ASP A 11 14.63 -5.09 -11.30
CA ASP A 11 15.35 -5.79 -12.38
C ASP A 11 14.73 -7.15 -12.75
N ARG A 12 14.32 -7.94 -11.74
CA ARG A 12 13.66 -9.26 -11.94
C ARG A 12 12.36 -9.17 -12.73
N VAL A 13 11.68 -8.04 -12.63
CA VAL A 13 10.39 -7.77 -13.25
C VAL A 13 10.59 -7.29 -14.68
N GLN A 14 11.64 -6.47 -14.91
CA GLN A 14 12.05 -6.07 -16.25
C GLN A 14 12.50 -7.27 -17.10
N SER A 15 13.27 -8.20 -16.54
CA SER A 15 13.75 -9.38 -17.29
C SER A 15 12.65 -10.32 -17.77
N GLY A 16 11.46 -10.25 -17.15
CA GLY A 16 10.30 -11.02 -17.59
C GLY A 16 9.27 -10.22 -18.38
N SER A 17 9.57 -8.96 -18.72
CA SER A 17 8.65 -8.05 -19.44
C SER A 17 7.33 -7.79 -18.72
N PHE A 18 7.36 -7.62 -17.40
CA PHE A 18 6.21 -7.17 -16.61
C PHE A 18 6.57 -5.96 -15.73
N GLY A 19 5.58 -5.34 -15.05
CA GLY A 19 5.82 -4.17 -14.20
C GLY A 19 6.00 -2.87 -14.98
N ALA A 20 6.83 -1.96 -14.47
CA ALA A 20 6.91 -0.59 -14.98
C ALA A 20 7.30 -0.50 -16.47
N CYS A 21 8.08 -1.44 -17.00
CA CYS A 21 8.43 -1.45 -18.43
C CYS A 21 7.23 -1.57 -19.36
N LEU A 22 6.09 -2.08 -18.88
CA LEU A 22 4.85 -2.16 -19.65
C LEU A 22 4.27 -0.79 -20.02
N MET A 23 4.69 0.28 -19.34
CA MET A 23 4.32 1.65 -19.73
C MET A 23 4.84 2.04 -21.12
N ASN A 24 5.92 1.41 -21.59
CA ASN A 24 6.43 1.60 -22.96
C ASN A 24 5.63 0.81 -24.01
N THR A 25 4.75 -0.11 -23.59
CA THR A 25 3.99 -1.00 -24.46
C THR A 25 2.50 -0.99 -24.07
N PRO A 26 1.81 0.16 -24.15
CA PRO A 26 0.42 0.29 -23.72
C PRO A 26 -0.52 -0.70 -24.43
N GLN A 27 -0.27 -1.00 -25.69
CA GLN A 27 -1.08 -1.96 -26.46
C GLN A 27 -1.03 -3.38 -25.86
N VAL A 28 0.13 -3.81 -25.36
CA VAL A 28 0.26 -5.12 -24.69
C VAL A 28 -0.56 -5.14 -23.40
N VAL A 29 -0.57 -4.03 -22.65
CA VAL A 29 -1.40 -3.91 -21.45
C VAL A 29 -2.89 -3.97 -21.80
N ALA A 30 -3.31 -3.29 -22.87
CA ALA A 30 -4.67 -3.33 -23.38
C ALA A 30 -5.09 -4.76 -23.80
N GLU A 31 -4.24 -5.49 -24.51
CA GLU A 31 -4.46 -6.90 -24.86
C GLU A 31 -4.59 -7.79 -23.61
N CYS A 32 -3.77 -7.55 -22.58
CA CYS A 32 -3.92 -8.25 -21.30
C CYS A 32 -5.26 -7.95 -20.62
N VAL A 33 -5.68 -6.68 -20.60
CA VAL A 33 -6.98 -6.28 -20.02
C VAL A 33 -8.12 -6.99 -20.74
N ASP A 34 -8.16 -6.93 -22.07
CA ASP A 34 -9.21 -7.56 -22.88
C ASP A 34 -9.26 -9.09 -22.62
N ALA A 35 -8.11 -9.76 -22.69
CA ALA A 35 -8.02 -11.20 -22.42
C ALA A 35 -8.49 -11.57 -20.99
N MET A 36 -8.12 -10.77 -19.99
CA MET A 36 -8.54 -11.02 -18.60
C MET A 36 -10.04 -10.81 -18.39
N LYS A 37 -10.64 -9.80 -19.06
CA LYS A 37 -12.09 -9.55 -19.02
C LYS A 37 -12.87 -10.65 -19.74
N GLN A 38 -12.35 -11.20 -20.83
CA GLN A 38 -12.96 -12.35 -21.49
C GLN A 38 -12.91 -13.63 -20.64
N ALA A 39 -11.91 -13.74 -19.76
CA ALA A 39 -11.72 -14.90 -18.89
C ALA A 39 -12.41 -14.80 -17.51
N SER A 40 -12.87 -13.62 -17.11
CA SER A 40 -13.40 -13.39 -15.76
C SER A 40 -14.36 -12.19 -15.70
N ASP A 41 -15.45 -12.34 -14.93
CA ASP A 41 -16.36 -11.23 -14.61
C ASP A 41 -15.84 -10.30 -13.50
N LEU A 42 -14.65 -10.57 -12.94
CA LEU A 42 -14.05 -9.72 -11.92
C LEU A 42 -13.58 -8.39 -12.54
N PRO A 43 -13.73 -7.25 -11.83
CA PRO A 43 -13.18 -5.98 -12.30
C PRO A 43 -11.66 -6.07 -12.54
N ILE A 44 -11.20 -5.59 -13.70
CA ILE A 44 -9.79 -5.55 -14.06
C ILE A 44 -9.30 -4.11 -13.86
N THR A 45 -8.32 -3.94 -12.97
CA THR A 45 -7.80 -2.62 -12.60
C THR A 45 -6.31 -2.56 -12.87
N LEU A 46 -5.75 -1.35 -12.98
CA LEU A 46 -4.34 -1.15 -13.30
C LEU A 46 -3.65 -0.33 -12.22
N LYS A 47 -2.47 -0.77 -11.78
CA LYS A 47 -1.57 0.06 -10.98
C LYS A 47 -0.30 0.41 -11.76
N SER A 48 -0.10 1.69 -12.03
CA SER A 48 1.01 2.21 -12.83
C SER A 48 1.83 3.28 -12.09
N ARG A 49 2.72 3.93 -12.83
CA ARG A 49 3.40 5.18 -12.47
C ARG A 49 2.96 6.28 -13.43
N ILE A 50 3.48 7.48 -13.23
CA ILE A 50 3.28 8.62 -14.16
C ILE A 50 4.17 8.55 -15.42
N GLY A 51 5.09 7.59 -15.50
CA GLY A 51 6.01 7.41 -16.62
C GLY A 51 7.19 6.52 -16.26
N VAL A 52 7.94 6.09 -17.28
CA VAL A 52 9.20 5.36 -17.12
C VAL A 52 10.31 5.97 -17.95
N ASP A 53 11.55 5.86 -17.45
CA ASP A 53 12.77 6.32 -18.12
C ASP A 53 12.60 7.69 -18.80
N ASP A 54 12.63 7.73 -20.13
CA ASP A 54 12.60 8.94 -20.96
C ASP A 54 11.18 9.49 -21.25
N MET A 55 10.13 8.94 -20.64
CA MET A 55 8.77 9.51 -20.75
C MET A 55 8.68 10.83 -19.98
N GLU A 56 8.92 11.95 -20.66
CA GLU A 56 9.05 13.29 -20.05
C GLU A 56 7.79 14.16 -20.15
N SER A 57 6.76 13.69 -20.86
CA SER A 57 5.55 14.49 -21.11
C SER A 57 4.29 13.92 -20.46
N TYR A 58 3.35 14.81 -20.16
CA TYR A 58 2.01 14.44 -19.71
C TYR A 58 1.23 13.69 -20.80
N GLU A 59 1.45 14.06 -22.07
CA GLU A 59 0.81 13.45 -23.24
C GLU A 59 1.11 11.96 -23.37
N GLU A 60 2.32 11.53 -23.02
CA GLU A 60 2.68 10.10 -23.00
C GLU A 60 1.90 9.32 -21.93
N LEU A 61 1.65 9.92 -20.76
CA LEU A 61 0.81 9.34 -19.72
C LEU A 61 -0.66 9.26 -20.18
N VAL A 62 -1.17 10.32 -20.81
CA VAL A 62 -2.52 10.33 -21.40
C VAL A 62 -2.67 9.23 -22.44
N ASN A 63 -1.72 9.09 -23.37
CA ASN A 63 -1.74 8.03 -24.38
C ASN A 63 -1.77 6.62 -23.75
N PHE A 64 -1.00 6.41 -22.68
CA PHE A 64 -1.02 5.15 -21.94
C PHE A 64 -2.41 4.88 -21.33
N VAL A 65 -3.01 5.87 -20.65
CA VAL A 65 -4.34 5.74 -20.05
C VAL A 65 -5.42 5.50 -21.11
N THR A 66 -5.45 6.32 -22.18
CA THR A 66 -6.39 6.18 -23.31
C THR A 66 -6.33 4.79 -23.94
N THR A 67 -5.13 4.27 -24.16
CA THR A 67 -4.98 2.94 -24.79
C THR A 67 -5.56 1.84 -23.91
N VAL A 68 -5.29 1.90 -22.60
CA VAL A 68 -5.71 0.85 -21.66
C VAL A 68 -7.19 0.96 -21.27
N GLU A 69 -7.73 2.19 -21.19
CA GLU A 69 -9.16 2.39 -20.91
C GLU A 69 -10.05 1.98 -22.08
N GLN A 70 -9.59 2.13 -23.34
CA GLN A 70 -10.28 1.60 -24.52
C GLN A 70 -10.43 0.07 -24.53
N ALA A 71 -9.53 -0.66 -23.85
CA ALA A 71 -9.69 -2.10 -23.61
C ALA A 71 -10.69 -2.42 -22.47
N GLY A 72 -11.24 -1.39 -21.83
CA GLY A 72 -12.27 -1.48 -20.81
C GLY A 72 -11.73 -1.58 -19.38
N CYS A 73 -10.50 -1.14 -19.11
CA CYS A 73 -10.04 -0.89 -17.74
C CYS A 73 -10.58 0.47 -17.27
N ASP A 74 -11.39 0.48 -16.22
CA ASP A 74 -12.04 1.71 -15.72
C ASP A 74 -11.37 2.30 -14.46
N THR A 75 -10.42 1.57 -13.86
CA THR A 75 -9.82 1.92 -12.56
C THR A 75 -8.29 1.93 -12.64
N PHE A 76 -7.69 3.09 -12.35
CA PHE A 76 -6.26 3.32 -12.42
C PHE A 76 -5.70 3.82 -11.08
N ILE A 77 -4.75 3.10 -10.50
CA ILE A 77 -3.99 3.54 -9.33
C ILE A 77 -2.61 4.01 -9.77
N ILE A 78 -2.41 5.32 -9.80
CA ILE A 78 -1.21 5.94 -10.34
C ILE A 78 -0.26 6.33 -9.20
N HIS A 79 0.92 5.71 -9.16
CA HIS A 79 1.99 6.20 -8.31
C HIS A 79 2.59 7.47 -8.94
N ALA A 80 2.48 8.59 -8.23
CA ALA A 80 2.86 9.94 -8.68
C ALA A 80 4.37 10.19 -8.85
N ARG A 81 5.17 9.15 -9.13
CA ARG A 81 6.62 9.25 -9.42
C ARG A 81 6.93 8.41 -10.64
N LYS A 82 7.78 8.92 -11.53
CA LYS A 82 8.38 8.11 -12.60
C LYS A 82 9.13 6.91 -12.03
N ALA A 83 9.28 5.86 -12.83
CA ALA A 83 10.25 4.79 -12.55
C ALA A 83 11.45 4.94 -13.47
N TRP A 84 12.63 4.87 -12.89
CA TRP A 84 13.88 4.72 -13.62
C TRP A 84 14.24 3.25 -13.58
N LEU A 85 14.20 2.60 -14.74
CA LEU A 85 14.47 1.17 -14.88
C LEU A 85 15.97 0.86 -14.80
N LYS A 86 16.81 1.88 -15.01
CA LYS A 86 18.27 1.78 -14.91
C LYS A 86 18.80 2.77 -13.88
N GLY A 87 19.90 2.39 -13.22
CA GLY A 87 20.67 3.28 -12.34
C GLY A 87 20.10 3.51 -10.95
N LEU A 88 18.86 3.10 -10.65
CA LEU A 88 18.25 3.23 -9.32
C LEU A 88 17.70 1.89 -8.81
N SER A 89 17.96 1.58 -7.54
CA SER A 89 17.34 0.45 -6.87
C SER A 89 15.80 0.64 -6.72
N PRO A 90 15.02 -0.44 -6.47
CA PRO A 90 13.59 -0.31 -6.17
C PRO A 90 13.28 0.54 -4.93
N LYS A 91 14.23 0.69 -4.01
CA LYS A 91 14.10 1.57 -2.85
C LYS A 91 14.23 3.03 -3.28
N GLU A 92 15.27 3.36 -4.04
CA GLU A 92 15.52 4.72 -4.54
C GLU A 92 14.43 5.18 -5.50
N ASN A 93 13.90 4.29 -6.32
CA ASN A 93 12.74 4.55 -7.20
C ASN A 93 11.45 5.01 -6.47
N ARG A 94 11.41 4.92 -5.14
CA ARG A 94 10.28 5.39 -4.30
C ARG A 94 10.60 6.69 -3.55
N THR A 95 11.78 7.25 -3.72
CA THR A 95 12.27 8.43 -2.97
C THR A 95 13.02 9.45 -3.82
N VAL A 96 13.75 9.02 -4.86
CA VAL A 96 14.59 9.89 -5.70
C VAL A 96 13.77 10.63 -6.77
N PRO A 97 13.00 9.97 -7.68
CA PRO A 97 12.29 10.70 -8.74
C PRO A 97 11.17 11.55 -8.14
N PRO A 98 11.06 12.86 -8.40
CA PRO A 98 10.15 13.75 -7.67
C PRO A 98 8.68 13.29 -7.78
N LEU A 99 7.88 13.69 -6.78
CA LEU A 99 6.43 13.52 -6.84
C LEU A 99 5.84 14.56 -7.80
N ASN A 100 4.92 14.13 -8.64
CA ASN A 100 4.10 14.99 -9.46
C ASN A 100 2.64 14.56 -9.30
N TYR A 101 1.99 15.08 -8.27
CA TYR A 101 0.58 14.82 -8.01
C TYR A 101 -0.33 15.52 -9.04
N ASP A 102 0.10 16.66 -9.56
CA ASP A 102 -0.67 17.45 -10.51
C ASP A 102 -1.01 16.69 -11.80
N TRP A 103 -0.10 15.85 -12.29
CA TRP A 103 -0.44 14.96 -13.40
C TRP A 103 -1.52 13.95 -13.06
N VAL A 104 -1.52 13.37 -11.85
CA VAL A 104 -2.58 12.43 -11.45
C VAL A 104 -3.93 13.14 -11.33
N TYR A 105 -3.93 14.37 -10.81
CA TYR A 105 -5.13 15.20 -10.75
C TYR A 105 -5.62 15.61 -12.14
N GLN A 106 -4.72 15.94 -13.06
CA GLN A 106 -5.07 16.26 -14.43
C GLN A 106 -5.67 15.04 -15.14
N ILE A 107 -5.14 13.83 -14.92
CA ILE A 107 -5.75 12.60 -15.45
C ILE A 107 -7.19 12.44 -14.97
N LYS A 108 -7.49 12.70 -13.68
CA LYS A 108 -8.88 12.64 -13.22
C LYS A 108 -9.78 13.69 -13.88
N GLN A 109 -9.25 14.87 -14.20
CA GLN A 109 -10.01 15.92 -14.89
C GLN A 109 -10.26 15.58 -16.36
N ASP A 110 -9.25 15.03 -17.04
CA ASP A 110 -9.33 14.68 -18.46
C ASP A 110 -10.18 13.42 -18.69
N PHE A 111 -10.22 12.51 -17.70
CA PHE A 111 -10.96 11.26 -17.74
C PHE A 111 -11.94 11.14 -16.55
N PRO A 112 -13.01 11.96 -16.51
CA PRO A 112 -13.91 12.04 -15.36
C PRO A 112 -14.65 10.73 -15.07
N GLU A 113 -14.91 9.93 -16.12
CA GLU A 113 -15.60 8.64 -16.03
C GLU A 113 -14.73 7.52 -15.43
N LEU A 114 -13.40 7.68 -15.41
CA LEU A 114 -12.49 6.71 -14.82
C LEU A 114 -12.39 6.89 -13.30
N THR A 115 -12.20 5.79 -12.59
CA THR A 115 -11.82 5.81 -11.17
C THR A 115 -10.30 5.96 -11.06
N ILE A 116 -9.85 7.11 -10.58
CA ILE A 116 -8.42 7.43 -10.44
C ILE A 116 -8.03 7.41 -8.96
N GLY A 117 -7.07 6.54 -8.63
CA GLY A 117 -6.45 6.45 -7.33
C GLY A 117 -5.05 7.03 -7.32
N ILE A 118 -4.72 7.87 -6.34
CA ILE A 118 -3.38 8.45 -6.21
C ILE A 118 -2.52 7.69 -5.19
N ASN A 119 -1.24 7.52 -5.50
CA ASN A 119 -0.28 6.82 -4.65
C ASN A 119 1.10 7.50 -4.61
N GLY A 120 1.82 7.28 -3.52
CA GLY A 120 3.21 7.69 -3.35
C GLY A 120 3.32 8.93 -2.46
N GLY A 121 4.19 8.89 -1.45
CA GLY A 121 4.46 10.06 -0.59
C GLY A 121 3.38 10.42 0.45
N ILE A 122 2.24 9.73 0.46
CA ILE A 122 1.14 9.93 1.42
C ILE A 122 1.52 9.29 2.76
N ASN A 123 1.70 10.10 3.82
CA ASN A 123 2.27 9.65 5.09
C ASN A 123 1.30 9.74 6.28
N CYS A 124 0.11 10.29 6.10
CA CYS A 124 -0.94 10.28 7.12
C CYS A 124 -2.34 10.31 6.48
N LEU A 125 -3.38 10.14 7.31
CA LEU A 125 -4.76 10.21 6.83
C LEU A 125 -5.19 11.63 6.45
N GLU A 126 -4.54 12.66 6.99
CA GLU A 126 -4.80 14.05 6.59
C GLU A 126 -4.34 14.29 5.15
N ASP A 127 -3.12 13.85 4.80
CA ASP A 127 -2.64 13.87 3.41
C ASP A 127 -3.62 13.13 2.50
N ALA A 128 -4.08 11.95 2.93
CA ALA A 128 -5.03 11.14 2.17
C ALA A 128 -6.36 11.89 1.93
N LEU A 129 -6.91 12.55 2.96
CA LEU A 129 -8.13 13.37 2.82
C LEU A 129 -7.93 14.51 1.83
N ASN A 130 -6.81 15.25 1.92
CA ASN A 130 -6.51 16.35 0.99
C ASN A 130 -6.43 15.87 -0.47
N HIS A 131 -5.95 14.66 -0.70
CA HIS A 131 -5.92 14.06 -2.03
C HIS A 131 -7.31 13.64 -2.52
N LEU A 132 -8.16 13.12 -1.64
CA LEU A 132 -9.54 12.68 -1.96
C LEU A 132 -10.45 13.84 -2.41
N ASP A 133 -10.08 15.09 -2.15
CA ASP A 133 -10.78 16.26 -2.70
C ASP A 133 -10.56 16.43 -4.22
N ARG A 134 -9.56 15.74 -4.80
CA ARG A 134 -9.16 15.88 -6.21
C ARG A 134 -9.18 14.57 -7.01
N VAL A 135 -9.26 13.41 -6.35
CA VAL A 135 -9.32 12.08 -6.98
C VAL A 135 -10.25 11.14 -6.22
N ASP A 136 -10.60 10.01 -6.83
CA ASP A 136 -11.61 9.10 -6.28
C ASP A 136 -11.07 8.22 -5.13
N SER A 137 -9.76 7.94 -5.10
CA SER A 137 -9.17 7.12 -4.05
C SER A 137 -7.71 7.46 -3.73
N THR A 138 -7.26 7.04 -2.55
CA THR A 138 -5.86 7.13 -2.13
C THR A 138 -5.34 5.77 -1.72
N MET A 139 -4.09 5.47 -2.11
CA MET A 139 -3.42 4.24 -1.70
C MET A 139 -2.23 4.56 -0.79
N LEU A 140 -2.28 4.04 0.44
CA LEU A 140 -1.19 4.11 1.41
C LEU A 140 -0.40 2.80 1.41
N GLY A 141 0.94 2.90 1.38
CA GLY A 141 1.82 1.73 1.37
C GLY A 141 2.74 1.68 2.59
N ARG A 142 3.92 2.29 2.47
CA ARG A 142 4.98 2.25 3.50
C ARG A 142 4.51 2.68 4.88
N VAL A 143 3.71 3.75 4.96
CA VAL A 143 3.21 4.26 6.24
C VAL A 143 2.37 3.22 6.97
N VAL A 144 1.50 2.50 6.29
CA VAL A 144 0.67 1.44 6.88
C VAL A 144 1.55 0.31 7.42
N TYR A 145 2.58 -0.10 6.68
CA TYR A 145 3.49 -1.13 7.16
C TYR A 145 4.31 -0.68 8.39
N HIS A 146 4.72 0.59 8.44
CA HIS A 146 5.47 1.15 9.57
C HIS A 146 4.60 1.49 10.79
N GLN A 147 3.33 1.84 10.56
CA GLN A 147 2.40 2.35 11.54
C GLN A 147 0.98 1.75 11.32
N PRO A 148 0.79 0.42 11.40
CA PRO A 148 -0.45 -0.23 10.99
C PRO A 148 -1.68 0.25 11.77
N TYR A 149 -1.49 0.70 13.02
CA TYR A 149 -2.58 1.23 13.84
C TYR A 149 -3.20 2.54 13.31
N LEU A 150 -2.55 3.21 12.35
CA LEU A 150 -3.17 4.32 11.61
C LEU A 150 -4.48 3.89 10.94
N LEU A 151 -4.60 2.62 10.53
CA LEU A 151 -5.80 2.10 9.88
C LEU A 151 -7.04 2.09 10.79
N CYS A 152 -6.86 2.05 12.11
CA CYS A 152 -7.98 2.09 13.07
C CYS A 152 -8.75 3.43 13.04
N ASP A 153 -8.25 4.45 12.34
CA ASP A 153 -8.92 5.73 12.15
C ASP A 153 -9.59 5.86 10.77
N VAL A 154 -9.41 4.89 9.85
CA VAL A 154 -9.89 4.99 8.46
C VAL A 154 -11.42 4.99 8.38
N ASP A 155 -12.10 4.04 9.03
CA ASP A 155 -13.56 3.92 9.00
C ASP A 155 -14.26 5.20 9.43
N ALA A 156 -13.80 5.80 10.53
CA ALA A 156 -14.35 7.04 11.06
C ALA A 156 -13.96 8.27 10.23
N LYS A 157 -12.68 8.40 9.85
CA LYS A 157 -12.18 9.63 9.20
C LYS A 157 -12.52 9.69 7.70
N ILE A 158 -12.41 8.57 7.00
CA ILE A 158 -12.62 8.48 5.55
C ILE A 158 -14.06 8.09 5.23
N TYR A 159 -14.52 6.94 5.75
CA TYR A 159 -15.83 6.39 5.42
C TYR A 159 -16.98 6.96 6.27
N LYS A 160 -16.67 7.81 7.27
CA LYS A 160 -17.63 8.41 8.20
C LYS A 160 -18.52 7.37 8.91
N GLN A 161 -17.99 6.17 9.09
CA GLN A 161 -18.68 5.08 9.80
C GLN A 161 -18.46 5.22 11.30
N ASN A 162 -19.52 4.99 12.07
CA ASN A 162 -19.44 4.99 13.52
C ASN A 162 -19.00 3.60 14.01
N THR A 163 -17.71 3.30 13.88
CA THR A 163 -17.11 2.06 14.37
C THR A 163 -16.37 2.29 15.68
N THR A 164 -16.46 1.32 16.60
CA THR A 164 -15.67 1.36 17.83
C THR A 164 -14.20 1.14 17.47
N LYS A 165 -13.38 2.14 17.73
CA LYS A 165 -11.93 2.04 17.54
C LYS A 165 -11.34 1.02 18.51
N LEU A 166 -10.84 -0.09 17.99
CA LEU A 166 -10.12 -1.09 18.79
C LEU A 166 -8.84 -0.49 19.37
N SER A 167 -8.51 -0.85 20.62
CA SER A 167 -7.22 -0.53 21.24
C SER A 167 -6.08 -1.33 20.59
N ARG A 168 -4.83 -0.90 20.75
CA ARG A 168 -3.67 -1.68 20.27
C ARG A 168 -3.59 -3.03 20.94
N GLU A 169 -3.95 -3.08 22.21
CA GLU A 169 -3.99 -4.28 23.04
C GLU A 169 -5.04 -5.25 22.52
N GLN A 170 -6.24 -4.77 22.17
CA GLN A 170 -7.28 -5.62 21.58
C GLN A 170 -6.86 -6.15 20.21
N VAL A 171 -6.32 -5.28 19.34
CA VAL A 171 -5.76 -5.71 18.04
C VAL A 171 -4.68 -6.77 18.21
N LEU A 172 -3.82 -6.63 19.22
CA LEU A 172 -2.77 -7.61 19.51
C LEU A 172 -3.34 -8.94 20.01
N LEU A 173 -4.35 -8.91 20.89
CA LEU A 173 -5.04 -10.10 21.39
C LEU A 173 -5.72 -10.88 20.27
N ASP A 174 -6.47 -10.19 19.41
CA ASP A 174 -7.13 -10.79 18.24
C ASP A 174 -6.09 -11.41 17.29
N PHE A 175 -4.97 -10.71 17.08
CA PHE A 175 -3.89 -11.23 16.24
C PHE A 175 -3.15 -12.42 16.88
N ILE A 176 -3.04 -12.48 18.21
CA ILE A 176 -2.49 -13.64 18.92
C ILE A 176 -3.37 -14.88 18.67
N GLU A 177 -4.69 -14.75 18.72
CA GLU A 177 -5.61 -15.85 18.41
C GLU A 177 -5.43 -16.34 16.97
N TYR A 178 -5.36 -15.42 16.01
CA TYR A 178 -5.02 -15.75 14.63
C TYR A 178 -3.67 -16.49 14.53
N MET A 179 -2.62 -15.98 15.19
CA MET A 179 -1.30 -16.60 15.17
C MET A 179 -1.29 -18.02 15.77
N LYS A 180 -2.09 -18.29 16.81
CA LYS A 180 -2.25 -19.65 17.35
C LYS A 180 -2.81 -20.59 16.29
N ASN A 181 -3.89 -20.18 15.62
CA ASN A 181 -4.54 -20.98 14.58
C ASN A 181 -3.61 -21.26 13.39
N GLN A 182 -2.81 -20.27 12.98
CA GLN A 182 -1.84 -20.44 11.90
C GLN A 182 -0.62 -21.28 12.34
N SER A 183 -0.17 -21.11 13.58
CA SER A 183 0.94 -21.91 14.12
C SER A 183 0.57 -23.39 14.23
N ASN A 184 -0.68 -23.71 14.55
CA ASN A 184 -1.19 -25.08 14.53
C ASN A 184 -1.19 -25.69 13.13
N GLN A 185 -1.15 -24.87 12.08
CA GLN A 185 -1.00 -25.27 10.68
C GLN A 185 0.45 -25.21 10.19
N GLY A 186 1.42 -25.02 11.09
CA GLY A 186 2.85 -25.01 10.78
C GLY A 186 3.42 -23.66 10.34
N VAL A 187 2.63 -22.58 10.38
CA VAL A 187 3.15 -21.24 10.05
C VAL A 187 4.05 -20.74 11.19
N PRO A 188 5.33 -20.41 10.93
CA PRO A 188 6.21 -19.93 11.99
C PRO A 188 5.75 -18.59 12.58
N ILE A 189 5.72 -18.49 13.92
CA ILE A 189 5.33 -17.25 14.64
C ILE A 189 6.10 -16.03 14.12
N ARG A 190 7.41 -16.17 13.90
CA ARG A 190 8.27 -15.08 13.40
C ARG A 190 7.83 -14.54 12.03
N SER A 191 7.25 -15.38 11.17
CA SER A 191 6.73 -14.97 9.87
C SER A 191 5.53 -14.03 10.00
N MET A 192 4.79 -14.11 11.12
CA MET A 192 3.64 -13.25 11.42
C MET A 192 4.05 -12.03 12.26
N THR A 193 4.85 -12.22 13.31
CA THR A 193 5.24 -11.12 14.23
C THR A 193 6.09 -10.03 13.56
N ARG A 194 6.86 -10.36 12.52
CA ARG A 194 7.62 -9.37 11.73
C ARG A 194 6.75 -8.29 11.08
N HIS A 195 5.44 -8.55 10.93
CA HIS A 195 4.48 -7.63 10.31
C HIS A 195 3.81 -6.69 11.32
N ILE A 196 3.94 -6.94 12.63
CA ILE A 196 3.34 -6.10 13.68
C ILE A 196 4.36 -5.24 14.44
N LEU A 197 5.63 -5.21 14.03
CA LEU A 197 6.69 -4.43 14.70
C LEU A 197 6.35 -2.92 14.81
N GLY A 198 5.52 -2.42 13.90
CA GLY A 198 5.02 -1.04 13.89
C GLY A 198 3.76 -0.79 14.72
N LEU A 199 3.14 -1.80 15.33
CA LEU A 199 1.83 -1.67 16.01
C LEU A 199 1.83 -0.56 17.05
N TYR A 200 2.90 -0.48 17.85
CA TYR A 200 3.11 0.54 18.87
C TYR A 200 3.93 1.75 18.39
N HIS A 201 3.98 2.04 17.08
CA HIS A 201 4.70 3.20 16.57
C HIS A 201 4.25 4.50 17.26
N GLY A 202 5.23 5.35 17.63
CA GLY A 202 5.00 6.61 18.33
C GLY A 202 4.53 6.48 19.79
N GLN A 203 4.35 5.27 20.32
CA GLN A 203 3.92 5.06 21.69
C GLN A 203 5.11 4.99 22.67
N PRO A 204 4.90 5.29 23.97
CA PRO A 204 5.85 4.97 25.01
C PRO A 204 6.27 3.50 24.94
N TYR A 205 7.54 3.22 25.21
CA TYR A 205 8.10 1.85 25.23
C TYR A 205 8.05 1.08 23.91
N ALA A 206 7.71 1.71 22.77
CA ALA A 206 7.67 1.04 21.46
C ALA A 206 8.99 0.33 21.08
N LYS A 207 10.13 0.84 21.55
CA LYS A 207 11.44 0.19 21.38
C LYS A 207 11.52 -1.16 22.12
N LYS A 208 10.93 -1.26 23.33
CA LYS A 208 10.85 -2.50 24.10
C LYS A 208 10.00 -3.53 23.38
N PHE A 209 8.82 -3.14 22.89
CA PHE A 209 7.96 -4.00 22.07
C PHE A 209 8.70 -4.58 20.87
N ARG A 210 9.37 -3.72 20.08
CA ARG A 210 10.17 -4.20 18.93
C ARG A 210 11.28 -5.16 19.34
N ARG A 211 11.97 -4.89 20.45
CA ARG A 211 13.05 -5.74 20.96
C ARG A 211 12.55 -7.14 21.33
N LEU A 212 11.39 -7.25 21.99
CA LEU A 212 10.76 -8.54 22.33
C LEU A 212 10.50 -9.40 21.07
N LEU A 213 10.23 -8.76 19.94
CA LEU A 213 9.92 -9.43 18.67
C LEU A 213 11.10 -9.51 17.69
N SER A 214 12.30 -9.08 18.10
CA SER A 214 13.51 -9.08 17.27
C SER A 214 14.59 -10.03 17.77
N GLY A 215 14.31 -10.81 18.81
CA GLY A 215 15.23 -11.80 19.38
C GLY A 215 15.55 -12.97 18.45
N ALA A 216 16.50 -13.82 18.87
CA ALA A 216 16.85 -15.05 18.17
C ALA A 216 15.66 -16.03 18.10
N THR A 217 14.88 -16.08 19.19
CA THR A 217 13.59 -16.77 19.29
C THR A 217 12.47 -15.74 19.42
N VAL A 218 11.31 -16.04 18.81
CA VAL A 218 10.10 -15.23 18.95
C VAL A 218 8.92 -16.18 19.13
N GLU A 219 8.29 -16.09 20.29
CA GLU A 219 7.17 -16.94 20.72
C GLU A 219 5.97 -16.09 21.11
N LEU A 220 4.79 -16.73 21.22
CA LEU A 220 3.57 -16.06 21.68
C LEU A 220 3.73 -15.49 23.10
N GLY A 221 4.54 -16.13 23.96
CA GLY A 221 4.82 -15.66 25.32
C GLY A 221 5.36 -14.22 25.37
N HIS A 222 6.19 -13.82 24.39
CA HIS A 222 6.71 -12.45 24.33
C HIS A 222 5.64 -11.39 24.07
N LEU A 223 4.52 -11.77 23.44
CA LEU A 223 3.39 -10.87 23.19
C LEU A 223 2.55 -10.71 24.46
N TYR A 224 2.36 -11.79 25.23
CA TYR A 224 1.71 -11.72 26.54
C TYR A 224 2.55 -10.93 27.56
N GLU A 225 3.87 -11.13 27.58
CA GLU A 225 4.80 -10.32 28.39
C GLU A 225 4.64 -8.83 28.10
N TRP A 226 4.48 -8.47 26.82
CA TRP A 226 4.22 -7.09 26.44
C TRP A 226 2.88 -6.55 26.95
N LEU A 227 1.81 -7.35 26.84
CA LEU A 227 0.47 -6.97 27.31
C LEU A 227 0.44 -6.77 28.83
N GLU A 228 1.07 -7.68 29.59
CA GLU A 228 1.21 -7.55 31.05
C GLU A 228 2.03 -6.30 31.43
N PHE A 229 3.15 -6.07 30.73
CA PHE A 229 3.98 -4.89 30.96
C PHE A 229 3.20 -3.58 30.73
N ILE A 230 2.47 -3.46 29.63
CA ILE A 230 1.76 -2.21 29.32
C ILE A 230 0.59 -1.97 30.27
N GLU A 231 -0.10 -3.03 30.72
CA GLU A 231 -1.16 -2.94 31.72
C GLU A 231 -0.62 -2.40 33.07
N LEU A 232 0.52 -2.90 33.54
CA LEU A 232 1.16 -2.41 34.76
C LEU A 232 1.55 -0.92 34.63
N GLU A 233 2.17 -0.53 33.53
CA GLU A 233 2.57 0.86 33.28
C GLU A 233 1.36 1.81 33.23
N GLN A 234 0.21 1.36 32.71
CA GLN A 234 -1.03 2.14 32.73
C GLN A 234 -1.58 2.31 34.14
N LYS A 235 -1.54 1.26 34.97
CA LYS A 235 -1.95 1.33 36.39
C LYS A 235 -1.08 2.30 37.19
N TYR A 236 0.24 2.27 37.00
CA TYR A 236 1.16 3.19 37.68
C TYR A 236 0.99 4.67 37.30
N LYS A 237 0.50 4.97 36.10
CA LYS A 237 0.25 6.36 35.67
C LYS A 237 -1.08 6.92 36.15
N ASN A 238 -2.03 6.04 36.47
CA ASN A 238 -3.41 6.40 36.84
C ASN A 238 -3.65 6.36 38.36
N GLY A 239 -2.68 5.93 39.16
CA GLY A 239 -2.71 5.95 40.63
C GLY A 239 -1.75 6.99 41.17
#